data_AF-U4KXN7-F1
#
_entry.id   AF-U4KXN7-F1
#
_cell.length_a   1.000
_cell.length_b   1.000
_cell.length_c   1.000
_cell.angle_alpha   90.00
_cell.angle_beta   90.00
_cell.angle_gamma   90.00
#
_symmetry.space_group_name_H-M   'P 1'
#
loop_
_entity.id
_entity.type
_entity.pdbx_description
1 polymer ?
#
loop_
_entity_poly.entity_id
_entity_poly.type
_entity_poly.pdbx_seq_one_letter_code
_entity_poly.pdbx_strand_id
1 'polypeptide(L)'
;MAILELATLKLREGITREEAKKQSQELIQSTLLSLKGVLGIKSGFKVEDPSVMHWLIEWDTIQAHEAFQSMPTFGTFISSLTSFAEPSYIHASVQDPSTPCVEWVTVYLKPETDKDEWVKGLDALKEVLGERQISAGWVPENERAFVVLIGWESKKEHLEWKGRLTEQEVTQAMAMFRNEGVSRVEMCHVEVE
;
A
#
# COMPACT_ATOMS: atom_id res chain seq x y z
N MET A 1 11.09 -12.77 7.77
CA MET A 1 10.20 -11.81 8.44
C MET A 1 9.13 -11.48 7.43
N ALA A 2 7.88 -11.45 7.87
CA ALA A 2 6.74 -11.14 7.00
C ALA A 2 6.94 -9.77 6.32
N ILE A 3 6.42 -9.66 5.11
CA ILE A 3 6.54 -8.47 4.29
C ILE A 3 5.23 -8.27 3.51
N LEU A 4 4.81 -7.02 3.40
CA LEU A 4 3.62 -6.68 2.63
C LEU A 4 4.04 -6.28 1.22
N GLU A 5 3.53 -7.00 0.22
CA GLU A 5 3.53 -6.55 -1.16
C GLU A 5 2.35 -5.61 -1.37
N LEU A 6 2.63 -4.39 -1.80
CA LEU A 6 1.63 -3.41 -2.16
C LEU A 6 1.61 -3.28 -3.68
N ALA A 7 0.66 -3.97 -4.31
CA ALA A 7 0.50 -3.97 -5.75
C ALA A 7 -0.53 -2.94 -6.20
N THR A 8 -0.16 -2.14 -7.19
CA THR A 8 -1.03 -1.21 -7.92
C THR A 8 -1.36 -1.81 -9.27
N LEU A 9 -2.65 -1.97 -9.55
CA LEU A 9 -3.21 -2.53 -10.77
C LEU A 9 -3.98 -1.44 -11.51
N LYS A 10 -3.35 -0.83 -12.51
CA LYS A 10 -4.04 0.14 -13.37
C LYS A 10 -4.89 -0.61 -14.38
N LEU A 11 -6.21 -0.45 -14.34
CA LEU A 11 -7.10 -1.17 -15.23
C LEU A 11 -6.85 -0.78 -16.69
N ARG A 12 -6.94 -1.77 -17.59
CA ARG A 12 -6.93 -1.50 -19.03
C ARG A 12 -8.21 -0.76 -19.43
N GLU A 13 -8.11 0.01 -20.52
CA GLU A 13 -9.25 0.72 -21.08
C GLU A 13 -10.42 -0.23 -21.37
N GLY A 14 -11.63 0.18 -21.01
CA GLY A 14 -12.85 -0.59 -21.20
C GLY A 14 -13.15 -1.64 -20.11
N ILE A 15 -12.21 -1.91 -19.19
CA ILE A 15 -12.45 -2.81 -18.06
C ILE A 15 -13.24 -2.08 -16.97
N THR A 16 -14.40 -2.61 -16.62
CA THR A 16 -15.24 -2.10 -15.52
C THR A 16 -14.71 -2.55 -14.15
N ARG A 17 -15.18 -1.91 -13.08
CA ARG A 17 -14.82 -2.29 -11.70
C ARG A 17 -15.32 -3.68 -11.37
N GLU A 18 -16.53 -4.02 -11.80
CA GLU A 18 -17.15 -5.31 -11.56
C GLU A 18 -16.38 -6.44 -12.26
N GLU A 19 -15.95 -6.21 -13.50
CA GLU A 19 -15.11 -7.15 -14.25
C GLU A 19 -13.74 -7.31 -13.60
N ALA A 20 -13.08 -6.20 -13.26
CA ALA A 20 -11.79 -6.24 -12.58
C ALA A 20 -11.86 -6.97 -11.24
N LYS A 21 -12.90 -6.68 -10.43
CA LYS A 21 -13.12 -7.34 -9.14
C LYS A 21 -13.30 -8.85 -9.31
N LYS A 22 -14.12 -9.27 -10.27
CA LYS A 22 -14.33 -10.68 -10.57
C LYS A 22 -13.03 -11.37 -11.00
N GLN A 23 -12.32 -10.81 -11.98
CA GLN A 23 -11.07 -11.38 -12.49
C GLN A 23 -9.98 -11.43 -11.40
N SER A 24 -9.90 -10.38 -10.58
CA SER A 24 -9.02 -10.32 -9.43
C SER A 24 -9.31 -11.42 -8.41
N GLN A 25 -10.57 -11.58 -8.01
CA GLN A 25 -11.00 -12.61 -7.06
C GLN A 25 -10.73 -14.02 -7.59
N GLU A 26 -11.00 -14.26 -8.87
CA GLU A 26 -10.71 -15.55 -9.52
C GLU A 26 -9.21 -15.86 -9.51
N LEU A 27 -8.33 -14.89 -9.78
CA LEU A 27 -6.88 -15.08 -9.71
C LEU A 27 -6.36 -15.31 -8.30
N ILE A 28 -6.83 -14.52 -7.34
CA ILE A 28 -6.48 -14.68 -5.93
C ILE A 28 -6.86 -16.08 -5.45
N GLN A 29 -8.09 -16.53 -5.73
CA GLN A 29 -8.59 -17.84 -5.29
C GLN A 29 -7.90 -19.01 -6.00
N SER A 30 -7.74 -18.93 -7.33
CA SER A 30 -7.20 -20.04 -8.12
C SER A 30 -5.69 -20.20 -7.99
N THR A 31 -4.97 -19.12 -7.67
CA THR A 31 -3.51 -19.12 -7.63
C THR A 31 -3.00 -18.78 -6.23
N LEU A 32 -3.16 -17.54 -5.78
CA LEU A 32 -2.40 -17.01 -4.65
C LEU A 32 -2.75 -17.67 -3.32
N LEU A 33 -4.04 -17.93 -3.04
CA LEU A 33 -4.46 -18.56 -1.78
C LEU A 33 -3.97 -20.01 -1.62
N SER A 34 -3.53 -20.65 -2.70
CA SER A 34 -2.96 -22.01 -2.65
C SER A 34 -1.44 -22.02 -2.42
N LEU A 35 -0.78 -20.87 -2.52
CA LEU A 35 0.66 -20.77 -2.44
C LEU A 35 1.15 -20.86 -0.99
N LYS A 36 2.19 -21.67 -0.80
CA LYS A 36 2.92 -21.67 0.47
C LYS A 36 3.60 -20.31 0.67
N GLY A 37 3.37 -19.70 1.82
CA GLY A 37 4.01 -18.44 2.21
C GLY A 37 3.15 -17.21 1.97
N VAL A 38 1.97 -17.32 1.35
CA VAL A 38 0.95 -16.28 1.42
C VAL A 38 0.23 -16.39 2.77
N LEU A 39 0.23 -15.31 3.54
CA LEU A 39 -0.38 -15.22 4.87
C LEU A 39 -1.78 -14.59 4.82
N GLY A 40 -1.98 -13.65 3.92
CA GLY A 40 -3.24 -12.93 3.76
C GLY A 40 -3.26 -12.09 2.49
N ILE A 41 -4.44 -11.82 1.96
CA ILE A 41 -4.63 -10.94 0.81
C ILE A 41 -5.85 -10.08 1.07
N LYS A 42 -5.69 -8.77 0.95
CA LYS A 42 -6.79 -7.82 0.79
C LYS A 42 -6.73 -7.17 -0.58
N SER A 43 -7.89 -6.83 -1.11
CA SER A 43 -7.96 -6.13 -2.39
C SER A 43 -9.02 -5.04 -2.37
N GLY A 44 -8.78 -3.97 -3.12
CA GLY A 44 -9.63 -2.81 -3.04
C GLY A 44 -9.43 -1.83 -4.18
N PHE A 45 -10.38 -0.91 -4.35
CA PHE A 45 -10.25 0.17 -5.32
C PHE A 45 -9.72 1.43 -4.65
N LYS A 46 -8.89 2.16 -5.40
CA LYS A 46 -8.47 3.50 -5.02
C LYS A 46 -9.69 4.43 -5.04
N VAL A 47 -9.98 5.08 -3.92
CA VAL A 47 -11.15 5.96 -3.76
C VAL A 47 -11.05 7.18 -4.67
N GLU A 48 -9.85 7.73 -4.86
CA GLU A 48 -9.62 8.88 -5.74
C GLU A 48 -9.67 8.54 -7.23
N ASP A 49 -9.47 7.28 -7.61
CA ASP A 49 -9.41 6.85 -9.01
C ASP A 49 -9.85 5.38 -9.13
N PRO A 50 -11.13 5.13 -9.42
CA PRO A 50 -11.67 3.77 -9.52
C PRO A 50 -11.11 2.95 -10.69
N SER A 51 -10.31 3.54 -11.59
CA SER A 51 -9.56 2.81 -12.61
C SER A 51 -8.29 2.15 -12.07
N VAL A 52 -8.03 2.27 -10.76
CA VAL A 52 -6.88 1.66 -10.09
C VAL A 52 -7.37 0.76 -8.96
N MET A 53 -7.04 -0.52 -9.06
CA MET A 53 -7.19 -1.51 -7.99
C MET A 53 -5.85 -1.68 -7.27
N HIS A 54 -5.90 -2.02 -5.99
CA HIS A 54 -4.73 -2.38 -5.20
C HIS A 54 -4.91 -3.75 -4.57
N TRP A 55 -3.81 -4.51 -4.50
CA TRP A 55 -3.70 -5.70 -3.68
C TRP A 55 -2.69 -5.45 -2.57
N LEU A 56 -3.04 -5.88 -1.37
CA LEU A 56 -2.16 -5.96 -0.21
C LEU A 56 -1.95 -7.46 0.05
N ILE A 57 -0.79 -7.98 -0.33
CA ILE A 57 -0.47 -9.41 -0.18
C ILE A 57 0.56 -9.54 0.94
N GLU A 58 0.19 -10.19 2.03
CA GLU A 58 1.11 -10.51 3.11
C GLU A 58 1.84 -11.80 2.79
N TRP A 59 3.16 -11.70 2.63
CA TRP A 59 4.06 -12.83 2.44
C TRP A 59 4.82 -13.12 3.73
N ASP A 60 5.05 -14.40 4.05
CA ASP A 60 5.88 -14.82 5.19
C ASP A 60 7.33 -14.34 5.04
N THR A 61 7.82 -14.29 3.80
CA THR A 61 9.13 -13.72 3.44
C THR A 61 9.10 -13.20 2.01
N ILE A 62 9.98 -12.25 1.67
CA ILE A 62 10.20 -11.85 0.27
C ILE A 62 10.63 -13.05 -0.61
N GLN A 63 11.38 -14.00 -0.05
CA GLN A 63 11.78 -15.24 -0.74
C GLN A 63 10.60 -16.13 -1.10
N ALA A 64 9.49 -16.09 -0.34
CA ALA A 64 8.29 -16.84 -0.70
C ALA A 64 7.64 -16.29 -1.98
N HIS A 65 7.61 -14.97 -2.14
CA HIS A 65 7.19 -14.34 -3.39
C HIS A 65 8.17 -14.67 -4.53
N GLU A 66 9.48 -14.52 -4.33
CA GLU A 66 10.50 -14.88 -5.35
C GLU A 66 10.41 -16.35 -5.79
N ALA A 67 10.11 -17.26 -4.86
CA ALA A 67 9.88 -18.66 -5.15
C ALA A 67 8.63 -18.85 -6.03
N PHE A 68 7.54 -18.14 -5.75
CA PHE A 68 6.36 -18.12 -6.62
C PHE A 68 6.69 -17.60 -8.02
N GLN A 69 7.45 -16.51 -8.14
CA GLN A 69 7.89 -15.97 -9.44
C GLN A 69 8.70 -16.97 -10.27
N SER A 70 9.39 -17.90 -9.60
CA SER A 70 10.17 -18.97 -10.23
C SER A 70 9.33 -20.20 -10.61
N MET A 71 8.05 -20.26 -10.26
CA MET A 71 7.18 -21.39 -10.59
C MET A 71 6.73 -21.36 -12.07
N PRO A 72 6.56 -22.53 -12.72
CA PRO A 72 6.04 -22.59 -14.09
C PRO A 72 4.66 -21.94 -14.28
N THR A 73 3.84 -21.91 -13.22
CA THR A 73 2.50 -21.30 -13.21
C THR A 73 2.52 -19.77 -13.22
N PHE A 74 3.65 -19.14 -12.87
CA PHE A 74 3.78 -17.69 -12.78
C PHE A 74 3.50 -16.99 -14.11
N GLY A 75 3.96 -17.56 -15.22
CA GLY A 75 3.71 -17.01 -16.56
C GLY A 75 2.21 -16.93 -16.90
N THR A 76 1.45 -17.97 -16.55
CA THR A 76 -0.01 -17.97 -16.71
C THR A 76 -0.67 -16.97 -15.79
N PHE A 77 -0.24 -16.89 -14.53
CA PHE A 77 -0.74 -15.90 -13.58
C PHE A 77 -0.55 -14.46 -14.06
N ILE A 78 0.67 -14.09 -14.48
CA ILE A 78 0.96 -12.75 -15.00
C ILE A 78 0.23 -12.48 -16.31
N SER A 79 0.11 -13.46 -17.20
CA SER A 79 -0.66 -13.29 -18.44
C SER A 79 -2.14 -12.98 -18.17
N SER A 80 -2.74 -13.63 -17.17
CA SER A 80 -4.12 -13.37 -16.77
C SER A 80 -4.27 -12.04 -16.01
N LEU A 81 -3.31 -11.67 -15.16
CA LEU A 81 -3.33 -10.37 -14.48
C LEU A 81 -3.21 -9.23 -15.50
N THR A 82 -2.31 -9.40 -16.48
CA THR A 82 -2.03 -8.38 -17.51
C THR A 82 -3.08 -8.28 -18.60
N SER A 83 -4.05 -9.19 -18.66
CA SER A 83 -5.17 -9.09 -19.60
C SER A 83 -6.18 -8.01 -19.21
N PHE A 84 -6.26 -7.64 -17.93
CA PHE A 84 -7.19 -6.60 -17.44
C PHE A 84 -6.54 -5.44 -16.72
N ALA A 85 -5.28 -5.55 -16.30
CA ALA A 85 -4.57 -4.47 -15.64
C ALA A 85 -3.09 -4.39 -16.05
N GLU A 86 -2.46 -3.26 -15.77
CA GLU A 86 -1.02 -3.06 -15.80
C GLU A 86 -0.51 -3.08 -14.35
N PRO A 87 0.14 -4.18 -13.91
CA PRO A 87 0.58 -4.32 -12.54
C PRO A 87 1.93 -3.63 -12.30
N SER A 88 2.07 -3.05 -11.12
CA SER A 88 3.34 -2.67 -10.50
C SER A 88 3.26 -2.97 -9.00
N TYR A 89 4.37 -3.28 -8.35
CA TYR A 89 4.36 -3.56 -6.92
C TYR A 89 5.64 -3.05 -6.24
N ILE A 90 5.54 -2.85 -4.94
CA ILE A 90 6.66 -2.65 -4.02
C ILE A 90 6.47 -3.56 -2.82
N HIS A 91 7.54 -3.95 -2.16
CA HIS A 91 7.42 -4.55 -0.83
C HIS A 91 7.74 -3.53 0.25
N ALA A 92 7.13 -3.65 1.42
CA ALA A 92 7.54 -2.88 2.58
C ALA A 92 7.40 -3.71 3.86
N SER A 93 8.30 -3.46 4.82
CA SER A 93 8.23 -4.04 6.16
C SER A 93 7.15 -3.34 7.00
N VAL A 94 5.91 -3.50 6.58
CA VAL A 94 4.71 -2.94 7.21
C VAL A 94 3.69 -4.04 7.47
N GLN A 95 2.77 -3.75 8.37
CA GLN A 95 1.59 -4.55 8.67
C GLN A 95 0.38 -3.90 7.98
N ASP A 96 -0.47 -4.73 7.41
CA ASP A 96 -1.75 -4.30 6.83
C ASP A 96 -2.73 -3.89 7.94
N PRO A 97 -3.28 -2.66 7.95
CA PRO A 97 -4.29 -2.25 8.91
C PRO A 97 -5.57 -3.11 8.83
N SER A 98 -6.17 -3.46 9.97
CA SER A 98 -7.39 -4.28 10.02
C SER A 98 -8.68 -3.52 9.67
N THR A 99 -8.56 -2.24 9.31
CA THR A 99 -9.69 -1.34 9.01
C THR A 99 -10.11 -1.44 7.54
N PRO A 100 -11.38 -1.11 7.19
CA PRO A 100 -11.89 -1.26 5.82
C PRO A 100 -11.36 -0.23 4.82
N CYS A 101 -10.76 0.88 5.29
CA CYS A 101 -10.09 1.85 4.43
C CYS A 101 -8.63 1.99 4.88
N VAL A 102 -7.71 1.93 3.92
CA VAL A 102 -6.28 2.14 4.14
C VAL A 102 -5.86 3.40 3.42
N GLU A 103 -5.32 4.36 4.14
CA GLU A 103 -4.54 5.45 3.55
C GLU A 103 -3.12 4.93 3.32
N TRP A 104 -2.76 4.80 2.05
CA TRP A 104 -1.45 4.35 1.61
C TRP A 104 -0.64 5.55 1.14
N VAL A 105 0.43 5.85 1.86
CA VAL A 105 1.43 6.86 1.52
C VAL A 105 2.75 6.20 1.15
N THR A 106 3.28 6.53 -0.04
CA THR A 106 4.65 6.21 -0.44
C THR A 106 5.45 7.50 -0.53
N VAL A 107 6.48 7.61 0.31
CA VAL A 107 7.39 8.75 0.36
C VAL A 107 8.69 8.39 -0.32
N TYR A 108 9.17 9.24 -1.21
CA TYR A 108 10.48 9.12 -1.84
C TYR A 108 11.37 10.25 -1.32
N LEU A 109 12.52 9.88 -0.77
CA LEU A 109 13.51 10.82 -0.25
C LEU A 109 14.46 11.27 -1.36
N LYS A 110 15.04 12.46 -1.18
CA LYS A 110 16.18 12.90 -1.98
C LYS A 110 17.45 12.10 -1.58
N PRO A 111 18.43 11.95 -2.48
CA PRO A 111 19.65 11.19 -2.20
C PRO A 111 20.43 11.69 -0.97
N GLU A 112 20.43 12.99 -0.72
CA GLU A 112 21.16 13.66 0.36
C GLU A 112 20.46 13.57 1.74
N THR A 113 19.19 13.15 1.77
CA THR A 113 18.41 13.09 3.01
C THR A 113 18.94 12.01 3.93
N ASP A 114 19.20 12.37 5.18
CA ASP A 114 19.50 11.42 6.24
C ASP A 114 18.23 10.63 6.59
N LYS A 115 18.26 9.32 6.32
CA LYS A 115 17.13 8.41 6.52
C LYS A 115 16.78 8.22 7.99
N ASP A 116 17.81 8.12 8.84
CA ASP A 116 17.66 7.80 10.25
C ASP A 116 17.18 9.03 11.03
N GLU A 117 17.57 10.23 10.59
CA GLU A 117 17.00 11.46 11.12
C GLU A 117 15.57 11.69 10.60
N TRP A 118 15.34 11.53 9.29
CA TRP A 118 14.03 11.79 8.70
C TRP A 118 12.93 10.89 9.28
N VAL A 119 13.22 9.60 9.51
CA VAL A 119 12.22 8.64 10.02
C VAL A 119 11.73 8.97 11.43
N LYS A 120 12.48 9.77 12.21
CA LYS A 120 12.04 10.26 13.53
C LYS A 120 10.79 11.14 13.42
N GLY A 121 10.52 11.74 12.26
CA GLY A 121 9.28 12.47 11.98
C GLY A 121 8.03 11.60 12.11
N LEU A 122 8.16 10.27 12.04
CA LEU A 122 7.06 9.33 12.27
C LEU A 122 6.48 9.45 13.69
N ASP A 123 7.29 9.82 14.69
CA ASP A 123 6.82 9.96 16.07
C ASP A 123 5.85 11.13 16.21
N ALA A 124 6.15 12.25 15.54
CA ALA A 124 5.26 13.41 15.49
C ALA A 124 3.94 13.09 14.78
N LEU A 125 3.97 12.28 13.72
CA LEU A 125 2.76 11.80 13.04
C LEU A 125 1.92 10.90 13.97
N LYS A 126 2.57 9.95 14.66
CA LYS A 126 1.90 9.04 15.60
C LYS A 126 1.23 9.80 16.75
N GLU A 127 1.88 10.83 17.27
CA GLU A 127 1.32 11.67 18.34
C GLU A 127 -0.02 12.29 17.91
N VAL A 128 -0.11 12.82 16.69
CA VAL A 128 -1.34 13.44 16.17
C VAL A 128 -2.41 12.38 15.84
N LEU A 129 -2.00 11.23 15.29
CA LEU A 129 -2.93 10.14 14.93
C LEU A 129 -3.56 9.45 16.15
N GLY A 130 -2.86 9.46 17.30
CA GLY A 130 -3.30 8.81 18.54
C GLY A 130 -3.32 7.29 18.42
N GLU A 131 -4.41 6.66 18.86
CA GLU A 131 -4.56 5.19 18.88
C GLU A 131 -4.85 4.54 17.52
N ARG A 132 -4.78 5.31 16.42
CA ARG A 132 -5.04 4.78 15.07
C ARG A 132 -4.00 3.72 14.67
N GLN A 133 -4.44 2.76 13.88
CA GLN A 133 -3.56 1.74 13.33
C GLN A 133 -2.65 2.38 12.29
N ILE A 134 -1.36 2.44 12.60
CA ILE A 134 -0.33 2.92 11.70
C ILE A 134 0.78 1.87 11.60
N SER A 135 1.19 1.58 10.37
CA SER A 135 2.38 0.78 10.11
C SER A 135 3.25 1.48 9.07
N ALA A 136 4.57 1.43 9.27
CA ALA A 136 5.49 2.17 8.41
C ALA A 136 6.83 1.43 8.29
N GLY A 137 7.42 1.46 7.10
CA GLY A 137 8.58 0.64 6.79
C GLY A 137 9.26 0.99 5.48
N TRP A 138 10.54 0.65 5.39
CA TRP A 138 11.35 0.84 4.19
C TRP A 138 10.98 -0.15 3.09
N VAL A 139 11.17 0.29 1.84
CA VAL A 139 11.00 -0.52 0.64
C VAL A 139 12.33 -1.19 0.29
N PRO A 140 12.45 -2.54 0.32
CA PRO A 140 13.71 -3.21 0.01
C PRO A 140 14.22 -2.96 -1.41
N GLU A 141 13.32 -2.81 -2.39
CA GLU A 141 13.66 -2.56 -3.79
C GLU A 141 14.13 -1.13 -4.05
N ASN A 142 13.86 -0.21 -3.12
CA ASN A 142 14.22 1.20 -3.25
C ASN A 142 14.58 1.76 -1.88
N GLU A 143 15.89 1.85 -1.61
CA GLU A 143 16.42 2.32 -0.33
C GLU A 143 16.00 3.75 0.06
N ARG A 144 15.44 4.53 -0.89
CA ARG A 144 14.93 5.90 -0.67
C ARG A 144 13.41 5.98 -0.67
N ALA A 145 12.71 4.86 -0.72
CA ALA A 145 11.26 4.82 -0.58
C ALA A 145 10.84 4.28 0.80
N PHE A 146 9.86 4.93 1.40
CA PHE A 146 9.29 4.58 2.69
C PHE A 146 7.77 4.57 2.59
N VAL A 147 7.13 3.52 3.09
CA VAL A 147 5.68 3.36 3.08
C VAL A 147 5.13 3.67 4.46
N VAL A 148 4.00 4.38 4.50
CA VAL A 148 3.16 4.56 5.68
C VAL A 148 1.75 4.12 5.31
N LEU A 149 1.19 3.18 6.09
CA LEU A 149 -0.19 2.75 6.01
C LEU A 149 -0.92 3.21 7.27
N ILE A 150 -2.08 3.84 7.07
CA ILE A 150 -2.95 4.31 8.17
C ILE A 150 -4.34 3.73 7.97
N GLY A 151 -4.88 3.13 9.02
CA GLY A 151 -6.21 2.55 9.01
C GLY A 151 -7.32 3.54 9.34
N TRP A 152 -8.39 3.50 8.56
CA TRP A 152 -9.59 4.34 8.68
C TRP A 152 -10.86 3.52 8.51
N GLU A 153 -11.95 3.92 9.16
CA GLU A 153 -13.27 3.31 8.92
C GLU A 153 -13.83 3.68 7.54
N SER A 154 -13.44 4.84 7.02
CA SER A 154 -13.71 5.29 5.65
C SER A 154 -12.89 6.53 5.33
N LYS A 155 -12.76 6.89 4.05
CA LYS A 155 -12.22 8.20 3.67
C LYS A 155 -12.99 9.36 4.31
N LYS A 156 -14.31 9.22 4.49
CA LYS A 156 -15.12 10.24 5.15
C LYS A 156 -14.70 10.44 6.61
N GLU A 157 -14.49 9.35 7.35
CA GLU A 157 -14.03 9.43 8.74
C GLU A 157 -12.64 10.06 8.84
N HIS A 158 -11.72 9.75 7.92
CA HIS A 158 -10.43 10.46 7.83
C HIS A 158 -10.64 11.98 7.67
N LEU A 159 -11.46 12.41 6.70
CA LEU A 159 -11.68 13.83 6.45
C LEU A 159 -12.34 14.54 7.64
N GLU A 160 -13.27 13.88 8.34
CA GLU A 160 -13.90 14.41 9.55
C GLU A 160 -12.92 14.48 10.72
N TRP A 161 -12.04 13.49 10.90
CA TRP A 161 -10.95 13.56 11.87
C TRP A 161 -10.01 14.72 11.58
N LYS A 162 -9.57 14.85 10.32
CA LYS A 162 -8.67 15.92 9.89
C LYS A 162 -9.29 17.30 10.12
N GLY A 163 -10.60 17.44 9.89
CA GLY A 163 -11.33 18.68 10.13
C GLY A 163 -11.45 19.09 11.61
N ARG A 164 -11.15 18.19 12.55
CA ARG A 164 -11.12 18.47 13.99
C ARG A 164 -9.75 18.90 14.49
N LEU A 165 -8.70 18.74 13.70
CA LEU A 165 -7.35 19.13 14.06
C LEU A 165 -7.18 20.65 14.01
N THR A 166 -6.38 21.16 14.93
CA THR A 166 -5.84 22.52 14.89
C THR A 166 -4.81 22.66 13.76
N GLU A 167 -4.52 23.89 13.35
CA GLU A 167 -3.49 24.17 12.35
C GLU A 167 -2.10 23.64 12.77
N GLN A 168 -1.81 23.70 14.08
CA GLN A 168 -0.57 23.17 14.65
C GLN A 168 -0.50 21.65 14.49
N GLU A 169 -1.57 20.93 14.82
CA GLU A 169 -1.63 19.46 14.66
C GLU A 169 -1.56 19.04 13.19
N VAL A 170 -2.21 19.78 12.28
CA VAL A 170 -2.09 19.52 10.83
C VAL A 170 -0.65 19.73 10.36
N THR A 171 -0.01 20.81 10.81
CA THR A 171 1.39 21.09 10.48
C THR A 171 2.31 19.99 11.00
N GLN A 172 2.09 19.54 12.24
CA GLN A 172 2.84 18.46 12.86
C GLN A 172 2.67 17.13 12.11
N ALA A 173 1.43 16.72 11.82
CA ALA A 173 1.15 15.47 11.10
C ALA A 173 1.73 15.48 9.67
N MET A 174 1.72 16.63 8.99
CA MET A 174 2.24 16.74 7.63
C MET A 174 3.74 17.00 7.55
N ALA A 175 4.42 17.25 8.68
CA ALA A 175 5.80 17.71 8.70
C ALA A 175 6.76 16.74 7.99
N MET A 176 6.66 15.44 8.29
CA MET A 176 7.54 14.44 7.67
C MET A 176 7.35 14.34 6.15
N PHE A 177 6.11 14.49 5.67
CA PHE A 177 5.75 14.39 4.25
C PHE A 177 6.11 15.65 3.46
N ARG A 178 6.17 16.80 4.12
CA ARG A 178 6.52 18.11 3.53
C ARG A 178 7.97 18.53 3.80
N ASN A 179 8.74 17.66 4.43
CA ASN A 179 10.14 17.91 4.73
C ASN A 179 10.94 18.17 3.45
N GLU A 180 11.93 19.07 3.52
CA GLU A 180 12.75 19.45 2.36
C GLU A 180 13.56 18.29 1.77
N GLY A 181 13.82 17.25 2.55
CA GLY A 181 14.45 16.01 2.14
C GLY A 181 13.53 15.04 1.39
N VAL A 182 12.26 15.37 1.19
CA VAL A 182 11.31 14.58 0.40
C VAL A 182 11.33 15.06 -1.05
N SER A 183 11.49 14.13 -2.00
CA SER A 183 11.45 14.41 -3.44
C SER A 183 10.05 14.26 -4.01
N ARG A 184 9.27 13.30 -3.51
CA ARG A 184 7.91 12.99 -3.97
C ARG A 184 7.12 12.29 -2.88
N VAL A 185 5.83 12.56 -2.82
CA VAL A 185 4.85 11.79 -2.03
C VAL A 185 3.74 11.33 -2.96
N GLU A 186 3.41 10.05 -2.88
CA GLU A 186 2.23 9.46 -3.50
C GLU A 186 1.29 9.03 -2.36
N MET A 187 0.02 9.40 -2.44
CA MET A 187 -0.95 9.16 -1.36
C MET A 187 -2.31 8.82 -1.97
N CYS A 188 -2.96 7.79 -1.45
CA CYS A 188 -4.33 7.46 -1.81
C CYS A 188 -5.07 6.72 -0.70
N HIS A 189 -6.39 6.64 -0.82
CA HIS A 189 -7.22 5.76 0.00
C HIS A 189 -7.61 4.53 -0.79
N VAL A 190 -7.57 3.38 -0.15
CA VAL A 190 -8.01 2.10 -0.73
C VAL A 190 -9.11 1.53 0.16
N GLU A 191 -10.29 1.30 -0.40
CA GLU A 191 -11.38 0.56 0.26
C GLU A 191 -11.13 -0.93 0.04
N VAL A 192 -10.70 -1.62 1.10
CA VAL A 192 -10.24 -3.01 1.05
C VAL A 192 -11.33 -3.97 1.54
N GLU A 193 -11.40 -5.13 0.91
CA GLU A 193 -12.25 -6.28 1.27
C GLU A 193 -11.41 -7.53 1.54
#